data_AF-A0A9X0MKV2-F1
#
_entry.id   AF-A0A9X0MKV2-F1
#
_cell.length_a   1.000
_cell.length_b   1.000
_cell.length_c   1.000
_cell.angle_alpha   90.00
_cell.angle_beta   90.00
_cell.angle_gamma   90.00
#
_symmetry.space_group_name_H-M   'P 1'
#
loop_
_entity.id
_entity.type
_entity.pdbx_description
1 polymer ?
#
loop_
_entity_poly.entity_id
_entity_poly.type
_entity_poly.pdbx_seq_one_letter_code
_entity_poly.pdbx_strand_id
1 'polypeptide(L)'
;MRSIWLNYILHLYKTKKRGVTLQLDLFENEMEPDKFRYTNAIWNELRLNTSWSIGSVASLIEKGTFRTKEEWKEFYFHSGNQRLEKLKQMDLSEDLKRKVILIRPDGKIPYAVKQLNYEYGRTRGSLAFKGDVLYNEIVKRGNPYGLTKRECQYAVFYRVIAESWNGVVVRERNTMDALQTELKKQGVIVSCKKTSGRIDYKYEVDYELFKNDTLLCGIQVKPPSYLQDTPYLRETKEVNEYKNKKYKQDYKVDVFYVYSKTNGEIVNAEVIEEIISHISKTVSN
;
A
#
# COMPACT_ATOMS: atom_id res chain seq x y z
N MET A 1 -34.09 17.33 0.75
CA MET A 1 -32.79 16.84 1.27
C MET A 1 -31.65 17.48 0.48
N ARG A 2 -31.24 18.70 0.86
CA ARG A 2 -30.04 19.35 0.31
C ARG A 2 -28.83 18.63 0.91
N SER A 3 -28.02 18.06 0.03
CA SER A 3 -27.19 16.90 0.28
C SER A 3 -25.95 17.21 1.11
N ILE A 4 -25.49 16.18 1.83
CA ILE A 4 -24.18 16.06 2.49
C ILE A 4 -23.02 16.63 1.64
N TRP A 5 -23.18 16.58 0.32
CA TRP A 5 -22.31 17.19 -0.69
C TRP A 5 -22.12 18.71 -0.55
N LEU A 6 -23.16 19.48 -0.22
CA LEU A 6 -23.04 20.93 -0.07
C LEU A 6 -22.28 21.30 1.23
N ASN A 7 -22.52 20.55 2.31
CA ASN A 7 -21.78 20.70 3.56
C ASN A 7 -20.30 20.31 3.41
N TYR A 8 -20.02 19.28 2.60
CA TYR A 8 -18.65 18.87 2.26
C TYR A 8 -17.92 19.93 1.42
N ILE A 9 -18.57 20.51 0.40
CA ILE A 9 -18.01 21.63 -0.38
C ILE A 9 -17.75 22.85 0.51
N LEU A 10 -18.66 23.18 1.44
CA LEU A 10 -18.48 24.28 2.37
C LEU A 10 -17.34 24.04 3.38
N HIS A 11 -17.11 22.80 3.80
CA HIS A 11 -15.95 22.43 4.61
C HIS A 11 -14.64 22.63 3.82
N LEU A 12 -14.58 22.18 2.57
CA LEU A 12 -13.43 22.37 1.68
C LEU A 12 -13.16 23.86 1.35
N TYR A 13 -14.20 24.70 1.27
CA TYR A 13 -14.04 26.13 1.06
C TYR A 13 -13.54 26.87 2.31
N LYS A 14 -13.91 26.42 3.52
CA LYS A 14 -13.45 27.00 4.78
C LYS A 14 -11.98 26.66 5.09
N THR A 15 -11.47 25.53 4.61
CA THR A 15 -10.06 25.14 4.79
C THR A 15 -9.12 25.73 3.75
N LYS A 16 -9.64 26.47 2.75
CA LYS A 16 -8.86 27.18 1.72
C LYS A 16 -8.18 28.47 2.22
N LYS A 17 -7.82 28.55 3.50
CA LYS A 17 -6.88 29.57 4.01
C LYS A 17 -5.45 29.07 3.81
N ARG A 18 -4.77 29.71 2.85
CA ARG A 18 -3.31 29.81 2.66
C ARG A 18 -2.44 28.72 3.34
N GLY A 19 -1.87 27.83 2.53
CA GLY A 19 -0.63 27.14 2.87
C GLY A 19 -0.72 25.88 3.74
N VAL A 20 -1.91 25.29 3.93
CA VAL A 20 -2.04 24.03 4.66
C VAL A 20 -1.93 22.86 3.68
N THR A 21 -0.81 22.14 3.72
CA THR A 21 -0.69 20.80 3.15
C THR A 21 -1.83 19.96 3.70
N LEU A 22 -2.68 19.38 2.83
CA LEU A 22 -3.75 18.48 3.23
C LEU A 22 -3.12 17.26 3.93
N GLN A 23 -3.01 17.30 5.25
CA GLN A 23 -2.58 16.16 6.03
C GLN A 23 -3.62 15.05 5.82
N LEU A 24 -3.20 13.94 5.22
CA LEU A 24 -4.09 12.82 5.01
C LEU A 24 -4.42 12.16 6.34
N ASP A 25 -5.71 11.89 6.56
CA ASP A 25 -6.17 11.16 7.73
C ASP A 25 -5.66 9.71 7.68
N LEU A 26 -5.09 9.26 8.79
CA LEU A 26 -4.76 7.85 9.00
C LEU A 26 -6.01 7.06 9.36
N PHE A 27 -6.00 5.77 9.06
CA PHE A 27 -6.75 4.83 9.86
C PHE A 27 -6.01 4.61 11.17
N GLU A 28 -6.68 4.79 12.29
CA GLU A 28 -6.15 4.49 13.62
C GLU A 28 -6.55 3.07 14.02
N ASN A 29 -5.62 2.34 14.63
CA ASN A 29 -5.90 1.00 15.12
C ASN A 29 -6.55 1.09 16.50
N GLU A 30 -7.83 0.73 16.56
CA GLU A 30 -8.63 0.74 17.80
C GLU A 30 -8.43 -0.55 18.62
N MET A 31 -7.71 -1.54 18.07
CA MET A 31 -7.47 -2.81 18.72
C MET A 31 -6.27 -2.71 19.66
N GLU A 32 -6.37 -3.40 20.80
CA GLU A 32 -5.27 -3.49 21.76
C GLU A 32 -4.00 -4.07 21.06
N PRO A 33 -2.82 -3.44 21.22
CA PRO A 33 -1.66 -3.73 20.37
C PRO A 33 -1.21 -5.19 20.40
N ASP A 34 -1.27 -5.85 21.56
CA ASP A 34 -0.80 -7.23 21.68
C ASP A 34 -1.78 -8.20 21.02
N LYS A 35 -3.10 -7.97 21.18
CA LYS A 35 -4.12 -8.68 20.41
C LYS A 35 -3.90 -8.53 18.91
N PHE A 36 -3.69 -7.30 18.42
CA PHE A 36 -3.50 -7.08 16.99
C PHE A 36 -2.23 -7.77 16.49
N ARG A 37 -1.12 -7.65 17.22
CA ARG A 37 0.15 -8.32 16.88
C ARG A 37 0.01 -9.84 16.85
N TYR A 38 -0.69 -10.42 17.82
CA TYR A 38 -0.90 -11.87 17.93
C TYR A 38 -1.58 -12.46 16.69
N THR A 39 -2.48 -11.71 16.05
CA THR A 39 -3.17 -12.19 14.84
C THR A 39 -2.28 -12.29 13.60
N ASN A 40 -1.09 -11.66 13.57
CA ASN A 40 -0.29 -11.52 12.35
C ASN A 40 0.29 -12.85 11.84
N ALA A 41 0.90 -13.62 12.74
CA ALA A 41 1.49 -14.91 12.37
C ALA A 41 0.42 -15.87 11.81
N ILE A 42 -0.71 -15.98 12.51
CA ILE A 42 -1.83 -16.84 12.13
C ILE A 42 -2.45 -16.40 10.80
N TRP A 43 -2.62 -15.09 10.59
CA TRP A 43 -3.06 -14.50 9.32
C TRP A 43 -2.19 -14.93 8.14
N ASN A 44 -0.87 -14.93 8.32
CA ASN A 44 0.10 -15.34 7.30
C ASN A 44 0.14 -16.86 7.10
N GLU A 45 0.13 -17.66 8.17
CA GLU A 45 0.11 -19.13 8.12
C GLU A 45 -1.11 -19.66 7.35
N LEU A 46 -2.27 -19.07 7.63
CA LEU A 46 -3.52 -19.35 6.93
C LEU A 46 -3.53 -18.82 5.48
N ARG A 47 -2.51 -18.05 5.06
CA ARG A 47 -2.39 -17.40 3.75
C ARG A 47 -3.53 -16.44 3.42
N LEU A 48 -4.17 -15.89 4.45
CA LEU A 48 -5.25 -14.93 4.28
C LEU A 48 -4.75 -13.61 3.67
N ASN A 49 -3.45 -13.32 3.81
CA ASN A 49 -2.73 -12.15 3.28
C ASN A 49 -2.43 -12.22 1.77
N THR A 50 -2.56 -13.39 1.14
CA THR A 50 -2.09 -13.56 -0.26
C THR A 50 -2.94 -12.79 -1.26
N SER A 51 -2.34 -12.39 -2.40
CA SER A 51 -3.09 -11.71 -3.48
C SER A 51 -4.25 -12.56 -4.02
N TRP A 52 -4.16 -13.88 -3.95
CA TRP A 52 -5.30 -14.75 -4.25
C TRP A 52 -6.46 -14.55 -3.27
N SER A 53 -6.14 -14.41 -1.98
CA SER A 53 -7.13 -14.23 -0.92
C SER A 53 -7.78 -12.84 -0.94
N ILE A 54 -7.00 -11.77 -1.11
CA ILE A 54 -7.45 -10.38 -0.91
C ILE A 54 -7.32 -9.46 -2.14
N GLY A 55 -6.85 -9.97 -3.27
CA GLY A 55 -6.43 -9.16 -4.43
C GLY A 55 -5.02 -8.61 -4.25
N SER A 56 -4.40 -8.17 -5.34
CA SER A 56 -3.11 -7.46 -5.30
C SER A 56 -3.35 -6.03 -4.80
N VAL A 57 -3.45 -5.87 -3.48
CA VAL A 57 -3.89 -4.61 -2.84
C VAL A 57 -2.98 -3.43 -3.18
N ALA A 58 -1.66 -3.63 -3.27
CA ALA A 58 -0.72 -2.59 -3.71
C ALA A 58 -1.06 -2.08 -5.12
N SER A 59 -1.23 -2.99 -6.08
CA SER A 59 -1.65 -2.61 -7.44
C SER A 59 -3.05 -2.00 -7.48
N LEU A 60 -3.95 -2.37 -6.57
CA LEU A 60 -5.30 -1.81 -6.50
C LEU A 60 -5.31 -0.36 -6.00
N ILE A 61 -4.52 -0.04 -4.98
CA ILE A 61 -4.47 1.32 -4.42
C ILE A 61 -3.78 2.31 -5.37
N GLU A 62 -2.97 1.82 -6.29
CA GLU A 62 -2.32 2.62 -7.34
C GLU A 62 -3.21 2.88 -8.56
N LYS A 63 -4.30 2.13 -8.75
CA LYS A 63 -5.24 2.32 -9.88
C LYS A 63 -6.01 3.64 -9.79
N GLY A 64 -6.04 4.28 -8.62
CA GLY A 64 -6.84 5.48 -8.38
C GLY A 64 -6.04 6.58 -7.70
N THR A 65 -6.48 7.82 -7.87
CA THR A 65 -6.02 8.97 -7.08
C THR A 65 -7.01 9.22 -5.95
N PHE A 66 -6.75 8.60 -4.81
CA PHE A 66 -7.60 8.71 -3.63
C PHE A 66 -7.21 9.93 -2.79
N ARG A 67 -8.20 10.76 -2.44
CA ARG A 67 -8.04 11.95 -1.61
C ARG A 67 -8.31 11.66 -0.15
N THR A 68 -9.14 10.67 0.15
CA THR A 68 -9.47 10.26 1.52
C THR A 68 -9.36 8.76 1.69
N LYS A 69 -9.19 8.35 2.95
CA LYS A 69 -9.14 6.95 3.35
C LYS A 69 -10.48 6.24 3.10
N GLU A 70 -11.60 6.97 3.14
CA GLU A 70 -12.94 6.49 2.79
C GLU A 70 -13.08 6.21 1.29
N GLU A 71 -12.54 7.06 0.42
CA GLU A 71 -12.58 6.83 -1.03
C GLU A 71 -11.86 5.53 -1.41
N TRP A 72 -10.66 5.30 -0.83
CA TRP A 72 -9.94 4.03 -1.00
C TRP A 72 -10.76 2.83 -0.52
N LYS A 73 -11.30 2.92 0.71
CA LYS A 73 -12.12 1.85 1.30
C LYS A 73 -13.31 1.50 0.41
N GLU A 74 -14.07 2.50 -0.06
CA GLU A 74 -15.23 2.26 -0.92
C GLU A 74 -14.83 1.72 -2.29
N PHE A 75 -13.74 2.22 -2.88
CA PHE A 75 -13.21 1.70 -4.13
C PHE A 75 -12.85 0.21 -4.03
N TYR A 76 -12.12 -0.20 -2.98
CA TYR A 76 -11.74 -1.59 -2.77
C TYR A 76 -12.98 -2.50 -2.72
N PHE A 77 -13.98 -2.14 -1.90
CA PHE A 77 -15.20 -2.95 -1.77
C PHE A 77 -16.06 -2.94 -3.03
N HIS A 78 -16.16 -1.80 -3.72
CA HIS A 78 -16.87 -1.70 -4.99
C HIS A 78 -16.23 -2.59 -6.06
N SER A 79 -14.90 -2.58 -6.18
CA SER A 79 -14.18 -3.48 -7.09
C SER A 79 -14.42 -4.95 -6.74
N GLY A 80 -14.54 -5.30 -5.46
CA GLY A 80 -14.91 -6.63 -5.02
C GLY A 80 -16.30 -7.08 -5.50
N ASN A 81 -17.27 -6.17 -5.54
CA ASN A 81 -18.59 -6.46 -6.12
C ASN A 81 -18.51 -6.63 -7.64
N GLN A 82 -17.76 -5.77 -8.34
CA GLN A 82 -17.54 -5.89 -9.79
C GLN A 82 -16.90 -7.24 -10.17
N ARG A 83 -15.96 -7.73 -9.36
CA ARG A 83 -15.39 -9.08 -9.51
C ARG A 83 -16.46 -10.16 -9.48
N LEU A 84 -17.39 -10.10 -8.53
CA LEU A 84 -18.46 -11.09 -8.42
C LEU A 84 -19.39 -11.04 -9.64
N GLU A 85 -19.75 -9.86 -10.12
CA GLU A 85 -20.57 -9.72 -11.33
C GLU A 85 -19.87 -10.28 -12.57
N LYS A 86 -18.56 -10.00 -12.74
CA LYS A 86 -17.77 -10.57 -13.83
C LYS A 86 -17.69 -12.10 -13.75
N LEU A 87 -17.50 -12.66 -12.56
CA LEU A 87 -17.47 -14.11 -12.36
C LEU A 87 -18.83 -14.77 -12.67
N LYS A 88 -19.94 -14.12 -12.33
CA LYS A 88 -21.30 -14.61 -12.67
C LYS A 88 -21.51 -14.68 -14.18
N GLN A 89 -20.90 -13.78 -14.95
CA GLN A 89 -21.00 -13.74 -16.41
C GLN A 89 -20.15 -14.81 -17.12
N MET A 90 -19.20 -15.46 -16.43
CA MET A 90 -18.22 -16.37 -17.04
C MET A 90 -18.68 -17.84 -17.19
N ASP A 91 -19.95 -18.15 -16.95
CA ASP A 91 -20.51 -19.52 -16.95
C ASP A 91 -19.58 -20.57 -16.33
N LEU A 92 -19.13 -20.29 -15.10
CA LEU A 92 -18.17 -21.13 -14.39
C LEU A 92 -18.83 -22.41 -13.86
N SER A 93 -18.11 -23.53 -13.92
CA SER A 93 -18.51 -24.74 -13.21
C SER A 93 -18.60 -24.51 -11.69
N GLU A 94 -19.42 -25.28 -10.99
CA GLU A 94 -19.53 -25.18 -9.51
C GLU A 94 -18.19 -25.40 -8.80
N ASP A 95 -17.34 -26.28 -9.32
CA ASP A 95 -15.98 -26.47 -8.82
C ASP A 95 -15.13 -25.20 -8.94
N LEU A 96 -15.18 -24.50 -10.08
CA LEU A 96 -14.46 -23.23 -10.25
C LEU A 96 -15.03 -22.12 -9.37
N LYS A 97 -16.36 -22.03 -9.24
CA LYS A 97 -16.99 -21.08 -8.30
C LYS A 97 -16.50 -21.30 -6.88
N ARG A 98 -16.38 -22.56 -6.45
CA ARG A 98 -15.79 -22.94 -5.15
C ARG A 98 -14.32 -22.53 -5.05
N LYS A 99 -13.49 -22.88 -6.04
CA LYS A 99 -12.05 -22.56 -6.02
C LYS A 99 -11.74 -21.07 -5.93
N VAL A 100 -12.57 -20.24 -6.54
CA VAL A 100 -12.43 -18.78 -6.55
C VAL A 100 -12.69 -18.14 -5.19
N ILE A 101 -13.40 -18.82 -4.28
CA ILE A 101 -13.59 -18.37 -2.88
C ILE A 101 -12.60 -19.03 -1.91
N LEU A 102 -11.89 -20.07 -2.31
CA LEU A 102 -10.87 -20.73 -1.49
C LEU A 102 -9.66 -19.82 -1.28
N ILE A 103 -9.11 -19.86 -0.06
CA ILE A 103 -7.86 -19.19 0.28
C ILE A 103 -6.68 -19.84 -0.45
N ARG A 104 -6.72 -21.17 -0.61
CA ARG A 104 -5.77 -21.96 -1.40
C ARG A 104 -6.55 -22.75 -2.44
N PRO A 105 -6.57 -22.30 -3.70
CA PRO A 105 -7.23 -23.06 -4.75
C PRO A 105 -6.32 -24.22 -5.15
N ASP A 106 -6.92 -25.33 -5.54
CA ASP A 106 -6.27 -26.51 -6.07
C ASP A 106 -6.51 -26.66 -7.58
N GLY A 107 -5.63 -27.40 -8.24
CA GLY A 107 -5.76 -27.72 -9.67
C GLY A 107 -5.56 -26.54 -10.62
N LYS A 108 -5.91 -26.76 -11.89
CA LYS A 108 -5.78 -25.74 -12.95
C LYS A 108 -6.96 -24.77 -12.88
N ILE A 109 -6.65 -23.48 -12.83
CA ILE A 109 -7.64 -22.39 -12.89
C ILE A 109 -7.39 -21.61 -14.18
N PRO A 110 -8.44 -21.32 -14.99
CA PRO A 110 -8.30 -20.53 -16.20
C PRO A 110 -7.67 -19.16 -15.92
N TYR A 111 -6.82 -18.69 -16.83
CA TYR A 111 -6.09 -17.43 -16.68
C TYR A 111 -7.01 -16.22 -16.44
N ALA A 112 -8.11 -16.12 -17.20
CA ALA A 112 -9.09 -15.05 -17.02
C ALA A 112 -9.70 -15.01 -15.61
N VAL A 113 -9.98 -16.18 -15.02
CA VAL A 113 -10.50 -16.28 -13.65
C VAL A 113 -9.42 -15.88 -12.63
N LYS A 114 -8.17 -16.28 -12.86
CA LYS A 114 -7.04 -15.84 -12.02
C LYS A 114 -6.91 -14.32 -12.02
N GLN A 115 -6.99 -13.69 -13.20
CA GLN A 115 -6.88 -12.24 -13.32
C GLN A 115 -7.96 -11.51 -12.54
N LEU A 116 -9.23 -11.91 -12.66
CA LEU A 116 -10.30 -11.35 -11.84
C LEU A 116 -10.02 -11.47 -10.34
N ASN A 117 -9.32 -12.51 -9.92
CA ASN A 117 -9.02 -12.71 -8.53
C ASN A 117 -7.87 -11.83 -8.01
N TYR A 118 -6.88 -11.54 -8.84
CA TYR A 118 -5.75 -10.68 -8.49
C TYR A 118 -6.06 -9.19 -8.67
N GLU A 119 -6.84 -8.81 -9.68
CA GLU A 119 -6.99 -7.42 -10.10
C GLU A 119 -8.09 -6.63 -9.38
N TYR A 120 -8.89 -7.31 -8.55
CA TYR A 120 -10.04 -6.74 -7.85
C TYR A 120 -9.97 -7.04 -6.35
N GLY A 121 -10.57 -6.15 -5.56
CA GLY A 121 -10.70 -6.31 -4.11
C GLY A 121 -11.68 -7.42 -3.72
N ARG A 122 -12.14 -7.35 -2.48
CA ARG A 122 -13.11 -8.29 -1.89
C ARG A 122 -14.29 -7.51 -1.34
N THR A 123 -15.44 -8.16 -1.24
CA THR A 123 -16.61 -7.57 -0.59
C THR A 123 -16.40 -7.49 0.93
N ARG A 124 -17.18 -6.65 1.60
CA ARG A 124 -17.19 -6.57 3.07
C ARG A 124 -17.42 -7.94 3.71
N GLY A 125 -18.43 -8.67 3.23
CA GLY A 125 -18.73 -10.03 3.69
C GLY A 125 -17.57 -11.01 3.46
N SER A 126 -16.85 -10.90 2.33
CA SER A 126 -15.70 -11.77 2.05
C SER A 126 -14.49 -11.49 2.95
N LEU A 127 -14.27 -10.25 3.37
CA LEU A 127 -13.25 -9.93 4.38
C LEU A 127 -13.71 -10.35 5.78
N ALA A 128 -14.98 -10.12 6.13
CA ALA A 128 -15.53 -10.56 7.41
C ALA A 128 -15.43 -12.08 7.58
N PHE A 129 -15.76 -12.84 6.53
CA PHE A 129 -15.58 -14.30 6.53
C PHE A 129 -14.12 -14.73 6.80
N LYS A 130 -13.13 -14.00 6.27
CA LYS A 130 -11.71 -14.26 6.59
C LYS A 130 -11.38 -13.96 8.04
N GLY A 131 -12.03 -12.94 8.61
CA GLY A 131 -12.00 -12.68 10.04
C GLY A 131 -12.56 -13.85 10.86
N ASP A 132 -13.62 -14.49 10.38
CA ASP A 132 -14.18 -15.69 11.03
C ASP A 132 -13.23 -16.88 10.94
N VAL A 133 -12.57 -17.09 9.79
CA VAL A 133 -11.54 -18.13 9.62
C VAL A 133 -10.39 -17.90 10.59
N LEU A 134 -9.89 -16.66 10.68
CA LEU A 134 -8.84 -16.26 11.62
C LEU A 134 -9.26 -16.50 13.08
N TYR A 135 -10.47 -16.08 13.44
CA TYR A 135 -11.02 -16.28 14.78
C TYR A 135 -11.12 -17.77 15.15
N ASN A 136 -11.67 -18.59 14.24
CA ASN A 136 -11.81 -20.02 14.49
C ASN A 136 -10.46 -20.70 14.71
N GLU A 137 -9.42 -20.28 13.97
CA GLU A 137 -8.06 -20.79 14.17
C GLU A 137 -7.46 -20.35 15.51
N ILE A 138 -7.68 -19.10 15.91
CA ILE A 138 -7.24 -18.57 17.21
C ILE A 138 -7.91 -19.32 18.37
N VAL A 139 -9.21 -19.58 18.27
CA VAL A 139 -9.96 -20.37 19.27
C VAL A 139 -9.40 -21.79 19.37
N LYS A 140 -9.11 -22.45 18.24
CA LYS A 140 -8.46 -23.77 18.23
C LYS A 140 -7.10 -23.78 18.92
N ARG A 141 -6.37 -22.66 18.89
CA ARG A 141 -5.06 -22.47 19.54
C ARG A 141 -5.17 -22.00 21.00
N GLY A 142 -6.37 -21.99 21.57
CA GLY A 142 -6.61 -21.64 22.98
C GLY A 142 -6.91 -20.15 23.25
N ASN A 143 -6.80 -19.28 22.24
CA ASN A 143 -7.14 -17.85 22.34
C ASN A 143 -6.58 -17.12 23.58
N PRO A 144 -5.25 -17.07 23.78
CA PRO A 144 -4.63 -16.59 25.02
C PRO A 144 -4.91 -15.10 25.33
N TYR A 145 -5.24 -14.31 24.32
CA TYR A 145 -5.57 -12.89 24.47
C TYR A 145 -7.08 -12.60 24.49
N GLY A 146 -7.94 -13.63 24.53
CA GLY A 146 -9.39 -13.44 24.58
C GLY A 146 -9.92 -12.63 23.38
N LEU A 147 -9.39 -12.86 22.19
CA LEU A 147 -9.88 -12.23 20.97
C LEU A 147 -11.32 -12.63 20.70
N THR A 148 -12.12 -11.67 20.28
CA THR A 148 -13.48 -11.87 19.80
C THR A 148 -13.49 -12.03 18.28
N LYS A 149 -14.60 -12.58 17.76
CA LYS A 149 -14.85 -12.66 16.32
C LYS A 149 -14.80 -11.27 15.66
N ARG A 150 -15.39 -10.25 16.29
CA ARG A 150 -15.39 -8.88 15.77
C ARG A 150 -13.98 -8.28 15.70
N GLU A 151 -13.15 -8.50 16.73
CA GLU A 151 -11.74 -8.08 16.69
C GLU A 151 -10.97 -8.77 15.56
N CYS A 152 -11.23 -10.06 15.28
CA CYS A 152 -10.59 -10.73 14.15
C CYS A 152 -11.07 -10.19 12.80
N GLN A 153 -12.37 -9.92 12.63
CA GLN A 153 -12.91 -9.26 11.43
C GLN A 153 -12.32 -7.87 11.23
N TYR A 154 -12.21 -7.09 12.31
CA TYR A 154 -11.56 -5.79 12.31
C TYR A 154 -10.08 -5.91 11.95
N ALA A 155 -9.35 -6.87 12.52
CA ALA A 155 -7.94 -7.06 12.22
C ALA A 155 -7.70 -7.37 10.74
N VAL A 156 -8.56 -8.18 10.11
CA VAL A 156 -8.52 -8.43 8.67
C VAL A 156 -8.82 -7.17 7.87
N PHE A 157 -9.86 -6.43 8.22
CA PHE A 157 -10.17 -5.14 7.58
C PHE A 157 -8.99 -4.19 7.66
N TYR A 158 -8.40 -4.03 8.85
CA TYR A 158 -7.31 -3.12 9.11
C TYR A 158 -6.07 -3.49 8.28
N ARG A 159 -5.67 -4.76 8.28
CA ARG A 159 -4.54 -5.22 7.47
C ARG A 159 -4.72 -5.00 5.97
N VAL A 160 -5.92 -5.21 5.46
CA VAL A 160 -6.18 -5.11 4.02
C VAL A 160 -6.37 -3.67 3.58
N ILE A 161 -7.13 -2.87 4.34
CA ILE A 161 -7.58 -1.54 3.94
C ILE A 161 -6.76 -0.44 4.61
N ALA A 162 -6.57 -0.53 5.91
CA ALA A 162 -5.91 0.53 6.67
C ALA A 162 -4.40 0.53 6.46
N GLU A 163 -3.75 -0.63 6.55
CA GLU A 163 -2.30 -0.72 6.35
C GLU A 163 -1.89 -0.36 4.92
N SER A 164 -2.71 -0.67 3.91
CA SER A 164 -2.46 -0.25 2.53
C SER A 164 -2.59 1.27 2.35
N TRP A 165 -3.63 1.90 2.89
CA TRP A 165 -3.79 3.35 2.88
C TRP A 165 -2.66 4.08 3.63
N ASN A 166 -2.48 3.73 4.90
CA ASN A 166 -1.48 4.34 5.77
C ASN A 166 -0.08 4.12 5.20
N GLY A 167 0.15 2.93 4.62
CA GLY A 167 1.46 2.49 4.20
C GLY A 167 1.89 2.97 2.82
N VAL A 168 0.99 2.97 1.85
CA VAL A 168 1.27 3.39 0.47
C VAL A 168 0.96 4.88 0.33
N VAL A 169 -0.29 5.27 0.50
CA VAL A 169 -0.71 6.64 0.18
C VAL A 169 -0.17 7.65 1.19
N VAL A 170 -0.35 7.41 2.49
CA VAL A 170 -0.01 8.41 3.52
C VAL A 170 1.49 8.50 3.74
N ARG A 171 2.17 7.38 3.98
CA ARG A 171 3.62 7.38 4.21
C ARG A 171 4.36 7.98 3.03
N GLU A 172 4.11 7.52 1.81
CA GLU A 172 4.87 8.00 0.66
C GLU A 172 4.65 9.49 0.42
N ARG A 173 3.42 9.99 0.49
CA ARG A 173 3.14 11.42 0.36
C ARG A 173 3.86 12.25 1.43
N ASN A 174 3.69 11.87 2.70
CA ASN A 174 4.31 12.59 3.80
C ASN A 174 5.86 12.54 3.73
N THR A 175 6.42 11.43 3.26
CA THR A 175 7.86 11.28 3.03
C THR A 175 8.35 12.24 1.96
N MET A 176 7.62 12.37 0.85
CA MET A 176 7.99 13.27 -0.23
C MET A 176 7.84 14.74 0.16
N ASP A 177 6.80 15.09 0.93
CA ASP A 177 6.62 16.43 1.48
C ASP A 177 7.77 16.81 2.43
N ALA A 178 8.17 15.88 3.31
CA ALA A 178 9.32 16.07 4.21
C ALA A 178 10.63 16.18 3.42
N LEU A 179 10.90 15.25 2.50
CA LEU A 179 12.11 15.24 1.69
C LEU A 179 12.24 16.53 0.86
N GLN A 180 11.17 16.94 0.17
CA GLN A 180 11.17 18.17 -0.62
C GLN A 180 11.41 19.41 0.24
N THR A 181 10.86 19.42 1.47
CA THR A 181 11.10 20.49 2.44
C THR A 181 12.57 20.55 2.87
N GLU A 182 13.19 19.42 3.20
CA GLU A 182 14.60 19.37 3.60
C GLU A 182 15.54 19.74 2.45
N LEU A 183 15.31 19.21 1.24
CA LEU A 183 16.08 19.59 0.06
C LEU A 183 16.00 21.10 -0.21
N LYS A 184 14.80 21.69 -0.09
CA LYS A 184 14.59 23.13 -0.29
C LYS A 184 15.31 23.98 0.77
N LYS A 185 15.35 23.54 2.04
CA LYS A 185 16.13 24.22 3.09
C LYS A 185 17.61 24.29 2.75
N GLN A 186 18.13 23.27 2.06
CA GLN A 186 19.50 23.19 1.56
C GLN A 186 19.70 23.85 0.18
N GLY A 187 18.72 24.62 -0.31
CA GLY A 187 18.81 25.32 -1.60
C GLY A 187 18.60 24.44 -2.84
N VAL A 188 18.23 23.17 -2.66
CA VAL A 188 17.96 22.23 -3.76
C VAL A 188 16.46 22.22 -4.07
N ILE A 189 16.08 22.87 -5.16
CA ILE A 189 14.69 22.91 -5.63
C ILE A 189 14.50 21.85 -6.72
N VAL A 190 13.62 20.88 -6.44
CA VAL A 190 13.25 19.79 -7.34
C VAL A 190 11.73 19.66 -7.47
N SER A 191 11.28 19.13 -8.60
CA SER A 191 9.91 18.63 -8.75
C SER A 191 9.86 17.12 -8.51
N CYS A 192 8.98 16.67 -7.63
CA CYS A 192 8.76 15.26 -7.32
C CYS A 192 7.57 14.74 -8.14
N LYS A 193 7.76 13.69 -8.93
CA LYS A 193 6.67 13.05 -9.71
C LYS A 193 6.47 11.62 -9.21
N LYS A 194 5.26 11.26 -8.79
CA LYS A 194 4.90 9.85 -8.48
C LYS A 194 5.04 9.04 -9.77
N THR A 195 5.67 7.88 -9.68
CA THR A 195 5.85 7.01 -10.84
C THR A 195 4.53 6.36 -11.25
N SER A 196 4.46 5.92 -12.51
CA SER A 196 3.34 5.08 -12.96
C SER A 196 3.46 3.67 -12.40
N GLY A 197 2.35 2.95 -12.26
CA GLY A 197 2.36 1.54 -11.82
C GLY A 197 3.21 0.60 -12.70
N ARG A 198 3.55 1.00 -13.94
CA ARG A 198 4.49 0.26 -14.79
C ARG A 198 5.94 0.39 -14.31
N ILE A 199 6.33 1.61 -13.91
CA ILE A 199 7.67 1.89 -13.37
C ILE A 199 7.81 1.24 -12.01
N ASP A 200 6.82 1.38 -11.13
CA ASP A 200 6.80 0.71 -9.83
C ASP A 200 6.89 -0.81 -9.99
N TYR A 201 6.05 -1.45 -10.81
CA TYR A 201 6.11 -2.89 -11.02
C TYR A 201 7.49 -3.37 -11.49
N LYS A 202 8.11 -2.64 -12.43
CA LYS A 202 9.39 -3.02 -13.05
C LYS A 202 10.60 -2.73 -12.15
N TYR A 203 10.57 -1.66 -11.37
CA TYR A 203 11.74 -1.12 -10.68
C TYR A 203 11.56 -0.85 -9.18
N GLU A 204 10.33 -0.84 -8.68
CA GLU A 204 9.93 -0.40 -7.33
C GLU A 204 10.39 1.01 -6.97
N VAL A 205 10.42 1.90 -7.96
CA VAL A 205 10.67 3.32 -7.74
C VAL A 205 9.33 4.00 -7.50
N ASP A 206 9.15 4.63 -6.34
CA ASP A 206 7.92 5.29 -5.94
C ASP A 206 7.78 6.68 -6.54
N TYR A 207 8.86 7.45 -6.51
CA TYR A 207 8.92 8.81 -7.03
C TYR A 207 10.18 9.04 -7.84
N GLU A 208 10.11 9.98 -8.76
CA GLU A 208 11.24 10.49 -9.52
C GLU A 208 11.43 11.98 -9.20
N LEU A 209 12.68 12.38 -8.96
CA LEU A 209 13.05 13.77 -8.76
C LEU A 209 13.56 14.38 -10.07
N PHE A 210 13.08 15.57 -10.40
CA PHE A 210 13.47 16.29 -11.60
C PHE A 210 13.91 17.73 -11.30
N LYS A 211 14.78 18.26 -12.16
CA LYS A 211 15.07 19.70 -12.27
C LYS A 211 15.05 20.07 -13.74
N ASN A 212 14.19 21.03 -14.11
CA ASN A 212 14.00 21.47 -15.50
C ASN A 212 13.81 20.29 -16.48
N ASP A 213 12.93 19.35 -16.13
CA ASP A 213 12.64 18.11 -16.87
C ASP A 213 13.80 17.09 -16.99
N THR A 214 14.98 17.39 -16.49
CA THR A 214 16.05 16.41 -16.32
C THR A 214 15.76 15.51 -15.12
N LEU A 215 15.70 14.20 -15.35
CA LEU A 215 15.60 13.18 -14.29
C LEU A 215 16.90 13.16 -13.49
N LEU A 216 16.81 13.30 -12.17
CA LEU A 216 17.95 13.37 -11.27
C LEU A 216 18.20 12.04 -10.54
N CYS A 217 17.14 11.45 -9.98
CA CYS A 217 17.20 10.17 -9.28
C CYS A 217 15.78 9.61 -9.07
N GLY A 218 15.72 8.31 -8.77
CA GLY A 218 14.53 7.66 -8.22
C GLY A 218 14.54 7.67 -6.69
N ILE A 219 13.36 7.61 -6.09
CA ILE A 219 13.14 7.47 -4.65
C ILE A 219 12.30 6.24 -4.41
N GLN A 220 12.74 5.39 -3.49
CA GLN A 220 12.00 4.24 -3.01
C GLN A 220 11.72 4.40 -1.51
N VAL A 221 10.45 4.55 -1.15
CA VAL A 221 10.03 4.78 0.23
C VAL A 221 9.74 3.44 0.90
N LYS A 222 10.35 3.20 2.07
CA LYS A 222 10.13 1.98 2.84
C LYS A 222 9.83 2.29 4.32
N PRO A 223 9.06 1.45 5.03
CA PRO A 223 8.86 1.62 6.47
C PRO A 223 10.15 1.28 7.26
N PRO A 224 10.30 1.74 8.52
CA PRO A 224 11.48 1.44 9.34
C PRO A 224 11.63 -0.06 9.63
N SER A 225 10.53 -0.82 9.62
CA SER A 225 10.56 -2.28 9.74
C SER A 225 11.36 -2.97 8.62
N TYR A 226 11.57 -2.30 7.48
CA TYR A 226 12.41 -2.81 6.40
C TYR A 226 13.90 -2.85 6.77
N LEU A 227 14.33 -2.12 7.81
CA LEU A 227 15.70 -2.17 8.32
C LEU A 227 16.02 -3.49 9.04
N GLN A 228 15.01 -4.26 9.43
CA GLN A 228 15.20 -5.55 10.11
C GLN A 228 15.90 -6.57 9.20
N ASP A 229 16.59 -7.54 9.81
CA ASP A 229 17.18 -8.69 9.13
C ASP A 229 16.39 -9.96 9.45
N THR A 230 15.44 -10.29 8.57
CA THR A 230 14.70 -11.55 8.62
C THR A 230 14.87 -12.28 7.29
N PRO A 231 14.81 -13.63 7.24
CA PRO A 231 14.99 -14.38 5.99
C PRO A 231 14.10 -13.88 4.84
N TYR A 232 12.82 -13.62 5.14
CA TYR A 232 11.86 -13.07 4.17
C TYR A 232 12.25 -11.66 3.68
N LEU A 233 12.73 -10.79 4.57
CA LEU A 233 13.17 -9.45 4.19
C LEU A 233 14.47 -9.48 3.39
N ARG A 234 15.37 -10.45 3.60
CA ARG A 234 16.58 -10.60 2.79
C ARG A 234 16.25 -10.88 1.33
N GLU A 235 15.39 -11.85 1.06
CA GLU A 235 14.93 -12.14 -0.30
C GLU A 235 14.26 -10.91 -0.95
N THR A 236 13.44 -10.18 -0.18
CA THR A 236 12.80 -8.94 -0.65
C THR A 236 13.84 -7.86 -0.99
N LYS A 237 14.86 -7.68 -0.14
CA LYS A 237 15.96 -6.73 -0.36
C LYS A 237 16.77 -7.06 -1.61
N GLU A 238 17.09 -8.34 -1.81
CA GLU A 238 17.83 -8.80 -3.00
C GLU A 238 17.06 -8.50 -4.29
N VAL A 239 15.75 -8.77 -4.33
CA VAL A 239 14.89 -8.45 -5.47
C VAL A 239 14.87 -6.94 -5.73
N ASN A 240 14.79 -6.13 -4.68
CA ASN A 240 14.71 -4.68 -4.81
C ASN A 240 16.05 -4.09 -5.26
N GLU A 241 17.17 -4.58 -4.76
CA GLU A 241 18.51 -4.21 -5.24
C GLU A 241 18.69 -4.56 -6.71
N TYR A 242 18.23 -5.73 -7.16
CA TYR A 242 18.24 -6.10 -8.57
C TYR A 242 17.43 -5.11 -9.43
N LYS A 243 16.21 -4.79 -8.99
CA LYS A 243 15.33 -3.83 -9.67
C LYS A 243 15.93 -2.42 -9.74
N ASN A 244 16.55 -1.96 -8.65
CA ASN A 244 17.27 -0.68 -8.61
C ASN A 244 18.48 -0.65 -9.55
N LYS A 245 19.27 -1.73 -9.60
CA LYS A 245 20.36 -1.87 -10.58
C LYS A 245 19.84 -1.79 -12.01
N LYS A 246 18.71 -2.42 -12.30
CA LYS A 246 18.04 -2.34 -13.61
C LYS A 246 17.58 -0.92 -13.93
N TYR A 247 17.00 -0.21 -12.96
CA TYR A 247 16.61 1.19 -13.13
C TYR A 247 17.81 2.07 -13.46
N LYS A 248 18.91 1.94 -12.73
CA LYS A 248 20.15 2.66 -13.01
C LYS A 248 20.71 2.36 -14.40
N GLN A 249 20.63 1.11 -14.84
CA GLN A 249 21.05 0.73 -16.19
C GLN A 249 20.19 1.40 -17.27
N ASP A 250 18.88 1.44 -17.07
CA ASP A 250 17.91 1.95 -18.05
C ASP A 250 17.87 3.49 -18.08
N TYR A 251 17.97 4.16 -16.92
CA TYR A 251 17.78 5.61 -16.76
C TYR A 251 19.05 6.40 -16.42
N LYS A 252 20.18 5.72 -16.16
CA LYS A 252 21.49 6.32 -15.84
C LYS A 252 21.52 7.21 -14.59
N VAL A 253 20.54 7.05 -13.69
CA VAL A 253 20.47 7.74 -12.40
C VAL A 253 20.33 6.72 -11.26
N ASP A 254 20.71 7.13 -10.05
CA ASP A 254 20.59 6.28 -8.86
C ASP A 254 19.16 6.26 -8.30
N VAL A 255 18.87 5.25 -7.47
CA VAL A 255 17.65 5.19 -6.65
C VAL A 255 18.06 5.20 -5.18
N PHE A 256 17.41 6.06 -4.40
CA PHE A 256 17.67 6.21 -2.97
C PHE A 256 16.54 5.61 -2.15
N TYR A 257 16.89 4.80 -1.16
CA TYR A 257 15.95 4.32 -0.15
C TYR A 257 15.71 5.41 0.89
N VAL A 258 14.45 5.79 1.07
CA VAL A 258 14.04 6.71 2.14
C VAL A 258 13.18 5.94 3.13
N TYR A 259 13.73 5.67 4.31
CA TYR A 259 13.04 4.99 5.39
C TYR A 259 12.25 6.00 6.20
N SER A 260 10.93 5.82 6.31
CA SER A 260 10.10 6.82 6.97
C SER A 260 8.91 6.27 7.73
N LYS A 261 8.53 6.98 8.79
CA LYS A 261 7.28 6.75 9.51
C LYS A 261 6.10 7.32 8.72
N THR A 262 4.88 6.91 9.07
CA THR A 262 3.66 7.38 8.39
C THR A 262 3.43 8.90 8.52
N ASN A 263 4.01 9.55 9.53
CA ASN A 263 3.98 11.01 9.69
C ASN A 263 5.01 11.76 8.80
N GLY A 264 5.80 11.05 7.99
CA GLY A 264 6.82 11.64 7.13
C GLY A 264 8.20 11.81 7.77
N GLU A 265 8.37 11.44 9.04
CA GLU A 265 9.70 11.45 9.70
C GLU A 265 10.65 10.49 8.97
N ILE A 266 11.69 11.05 8.33
CA ILE A 266 12.76 10.31 7.66
C ILE A 266 13.73 9.79 8.72
N VAL A 267 13.89 8.47 8.78
CA VAL A 267 14.69 7.77 9.79
C VAL A 267 16.17 7.74 9.41
N ASN A 268 16.47 7.60 8.12
CA ASN A 268 17.83 7.64 7.59
C ASN A 268 18.18 9.03 7.07
N ALA A 269 18.31 10.00 7.97
CA ALA A 269 18.51 11.41 7.62
C ALA A 269 19.73 11.66 6.72
N GLU A 270 20.75 10.81 6.77
CA GLU A 270 21.93 10.84 5.91
C GLU A 270 21.60 10.78 4.42
N VAL A 271 20.47 10.16 4.04
CA VAL A 271 20.05 10.04 2.64
C VAL A 271 19.81 11.40 1.99
N ILE A 272 19.45 12.42 2.78
CA ILE A 272 19.21 13.77 2.27
C ILE A 272 20.52 14.33 1.70
N GLU A 273 21.62 14.20 2.43
CA GLU A 273 22.94 14.65 2.00
C GLU A 273 23.47 13.82 0.83
N GLU A 274 23.20 12.51 0.81
CA GLU A 274 23.54 11.64 -0.31
C GLU A 274 22.83 12.08 -1.60
N ILE A 275 21.53 12.38 -1.52
CA ILE A 275 20.74 12.90 -2.65
C ILE A 275 21.29 14.25 -3.12
N ILE A 276 21.58 15.18 -2.21
CA ILE A 276 22.13 16.50 -2.55
C ILE A 276 23.48 16.37 -3.27
N SER A 277 24.37 15.53 -2.73
CA SER A 277 25.68 15.25 -3.34
C SER A 277 25.55 14.64 -4.73
N HIS A 278 24.62 13.70 -4.91
CA HIS A 278 24.32 13.09 -6.21
C HIS A 278 23.81 14.13 -7.22
N ILE A 279 22.81 14.93 -6.84
CA ILE A 279 22.21 15.96 -7.70
C ILE A 279 23.28 17.00 -8.12
N SER A 280 24.15 17.40 -7.19
CA SER A 280 25.18 18.40 -7.46
C SER A 280 26.20 17.92 -8.51
N LYS A 281 26.53 16.63 -8.52
CA LYS A 281 27.40 16.01 -9.53
C LYS A 281 26.73 15.92 -10.90
N THR A 282 25.43 15.64 -10.92
CA THR A 282 24.67 15.51 -12.16
C THR A 282 24.40 16.85 -12.86
N VAL A 283 24.28 17.96 -12.11
CA VAL A 283 24.05 19.30 -12.67
C VAL A 283 25.34 20.02 -13.11
N SER A 284 26.50 19.56 -12.65
CA SER A 284 27.81 20.16 -12.98
C SER A 284 28.47 19.57 -14.24
N ASN A 285 27.80 18.61 -14.89
CA ASN A 285 28.18 18.02 -16.19
C ASN A 285 27.16 18.43 -17.27
#